data_AF-E2BAX0-F1
#
_entry.id   AF-E2BAX0-F1
#
_cell.length_a   1.000
_cell.length_b   1.000
_cell.length_c   1.000
_cell.angle_alpha   90.00
_cell.angle_beta   90.00
_cell.angle_gamma   90.00
#
_symmetry.space_group_name_H-M   'P 1'
#
loop_
_entity.id
_entity.type
_entity.pdbx_description
1 polymer ?
#
loop_
_entity_poly.entity_id
_entity_poly.type
_entity_poly.pdbx_seq_one_letter_code
_entity_poly.pdbx_strand_id
1 'polypeptide(L)' 'RLKVLVYRERLTTREDIIRRIRDSIRSLDADEILRATNNFEIRVLACIEANGEHFEH' A
#
# COMPACT_ATOMS: atom_id res chain seq x y z
N ARG A 1 2.35 1.46 -3.16
CA ARG A 1 2.37 0.91 -4.55
C ARG A 1 0.99 0.94 -5.23
N LEU A 2 -0.06 0.32 -4.66
CA LEU A 2 -1.39 0.23 -5.29
C LEU A 2 -1.94 1.58 -5.77
N LYS A 3 -1.85 2.63 -4.95
CA LYS A 3 -2.24 4.00 -5.35
C LYS A 3 -1.52 4.46 -6.62
N VAL A 4 -0.22 4.19 -6.75
CA VAL A 4 0.53 4.55 -7.96
C VAL A 4 -0.02 3.81 -9.17
N LEU A 5 -0.33 2.51 -9.07
CA LEU A 5 -0.87 1.73 -10.19
C LEU A 5 -2.27 2.17 -10.61
N VAL A 6 -3.16 2.40 -9.65
CA VAL A 6 -4.56 2.80 -9.91
C VAL A 6 -4.62 4.19 -10.55
N TYR A 7 -3.77 5.11 -10.10
CA TYR A 7 -3.77 6.52 -10.50
C TYR A 7 -2.64 6.89 -11.48
N ARG A 8 -1.90 5.91 -12.02
CA ARG A 8 -0.80 6.15 -12.97
C ARG A 8 -1.29 6.85 -14.23
N GLU A 9 -2.44 6.43 -14.72
CA GLU A 9 -3.10 6.99 -15.88
C GLU A 9 -4.16 7.99 -15.45
N ARG A 10 -4.46 8.96 -16.33
CA ARG A 10 -5.52 9.94 -16.10
C ARG A 10 -6.80 9.22 -15.67
N LEU A 11 -7.43 9.76 -14.63
CA LEU A 11 -8.70 9.23 -14.12
C LEU A 11 -9.77 9.39 -15.21
N THR A 12 -10.34 8.27 -15.60
CA THR A 12 -11.40 8.18 -16.61
C THR A 12 -12.73 8.00 -15.89
N THR A 13 -13.39 6.86 -16.06
CA THR A 13 -14.71 6.54 -15.50
C THR A 13 -14.60 5.84 -14.15
N ARG A 14 -15.71 5.79 -13.41
CA ARG A 14 -15.81 5.00 -12.18
C ARG A 14 -15.51 3.52 -12.43
N GLU A 15 -16.02 2.98 -13.53
CA GLU A 15 -15.90 1.57 -13.92
C GLU A 15 -14.44 1.22 -14.21
N ASP A 16 -13.71 2.11 -14.90
CA ASP A 16 -12.28 1.95 -15.16
C ASP A 16 -11.46 1.95 -13.87
N ILE A 17 -11.76 2.85 -12.94
CA ILE A 17 -11.07 2.90 -11.64
C ILE A 17 -11.30 1.60 -10.87
N ILE A 18 -12.54 1.10 -10.83
CA ILE A 18 -12.87 -0.18 -10.18
C ILE A 18 -12.10 -1.33 -10.84
N ARG A 19 -12.04 -1.36 -12.17
CA ARG A 19 -11.28 -2.38 -12.90
C ARG A 19 -9.79 -2.30 -12.56
N ARG A 20 -9.19 -1.11 -12.59
CA ARG A 20 -7.77 -0.89 -12.24
C ARG A 20 -7.45 -1.31 -10.81
N ILE A 21 -8.34 -1.05 -9.85
CA ILE A 21 -8.19 -1.52 -8.46
C ILE A 21 -8.12 -3.05 -8.43
N ARG A 22 -9.07 -3.72 -9.09
CA ARG A 22 -9.12 -5.20 -9.15
C ARG A 22 -7.86 -5.78 -9.81
N ASP A 23 -7.45 -5.22 -10.94
CA ASP A 23 -6.26 -5.66 -11.68
C ASP A 23 -4.99 -5.43 -10.84
N SER A 24 -4.88 -4.29 -10.17
CA SER A 24 -3.76 -3.98 -9.28
C SER A 24 -3.66 -4.95 -8.10
N ILE A 25 -4.80 -5.28 -7.47
CA ILE A 25 -4.84 -6.27 -6.37
C ILE A 25 -4.43 -7.65 -6.88
N ARG A 26 -4.93 -8.08 -8.05
CA ARG A 26 -4.55 -9.37 -8.65
C ARG A 26 -3.08 -9.46 -9.04
N SER A 27 -2.43 -8.32 -9.29
CA SER A 27 -1.00 -8.25 -9.59
C SER A 27 -0.10 -8.22 -8.35
N LEU A 28 -0.66 -8.30 -7.14
CA LEU A 28 0.13 -8.44 -5.92
C LEU A 28 0.68 -9.87 -5.85
N ASP A 29 2.00 -10.00 -5.75
CA ASP A 29 2.63 -11.27 -5.44
C ASP A 29 2.54 -11.56 -3.93
N ALA A 30 2.66 -12.84 -3.57
CA ALA A 30 2.58 -13.29 -2.18
C ALA A 30 3.71 -12.70 -1.33
N ASP A 31 4.89 -12.49 -1.92
CA ASP A 31 6.05 -11.93 -1.22
C ASP A 31 5.81 -10.47 -0.83
N GLU A 32 5.10 -9.68 -1.64
CA GLU A 32 4.75 -8.30 -1.35
C GLU A 32 3.78 -8.22 -0.17
N ILE A 33 2.80 -9.12 -0.12
CA ILE A 33 1.88 -9.23 1.01
C ILE A 33 2.65 -9.61 2.27
N LEU A 34 3.51 -10.63 2.19
CA LEU A 34 4.33 -11.08 3.31
C LEU A 34 5.28 -9.98 3.81
N ARG A 35 5.94 -9.24 2.91
CA ARG A 35 6.78 -8.09 3.27
C ARG A 35 5.98 -7.03 4.01
N ALA A 36 4.76 -6.72 3.57
CA ALA A 36 3.90 -5.75 4.25
C ALA A 36 3.50 -6.23 5.66
N THR A 37 3.17 -7.51 5.81
CA THR A 37 2.86 -8.11 7.11
C THR A 37 4.06 -8.09 8.05
N ASN A 38 5.24 -8.50 7.57
CA ASN A 38 6.46 -8.52 8.37
C ASN A 38 6.94 -7.11 8.77
N ASN A 39 6.59 -6.08 8.01
CA ASN A 39 6.90 -4.69 8.36
C ASN A 39 6.08 -4.19 9.57
N PHE A 40 5.00 -4.88 9.97
CA PHE A 40 4.20 -4.44 11.11
C PHE A 40 5.02 -4.32 12.40
N GLU A 41 5.84 -5.33 12.72
CA GLU A 41 6.70 -5.34 13.90
C GLU A 41 7.69 -4.17 13.88
N ILE A 42 8.30 -3.91 12.72
CA ILE A 42 9.24 -2.80 12.53
C ILE A 42 8.55 -1.45 12.81
N ARG A 43 7.33 -1.25 12.31
CA ARG A 43 6.57 0.00 12.55
C ARG A 43 6.12 0.15 14.00
N VAL A 44 5.82 -0.94 14.70
CA VAL A 44 5.52 -0.90 16.14
C VAL A 44 6.75 -0.45 16.92
N LEU A 45 7.93 -0.98 16.61
CA LEU A 45 9.18 -0.56 17.25
C LEU A 45 9.47 0.92 16.99
N ALA A 46 9.36 1.38 15.74
CA ALA A 46 9.55 2.80 15.39
C ALA A 46 8.57 3.73 16.13
N CYS A 47 7.31 3.29 16.30
CA CYS A 47 6.32 4.03 17.08
C CYS A 47 6.71 4.15 18.56
N ILE A 48 7.22 3.06 19.16
CA ILE A 48 7.71 3.07 20.55
C ILE A 48 8.92 4.01 20.68
N GLU A 49 9.88 3.93 19.75
CA GLU A 49 11.06 4.82 19.73
C GLU A 49 10.67 6.31 19.59
N ALA A 50 9.61 6.59 18.84
CA ALA A 50 9.05 7.93 18.69
C ALA A 50 8.14 8.35 19.86
N ASN A 51 8.02 7.56 20.94
CA ASN A 51 7.10 7.81 22.05
C ASN A 51 5.64 8.00 21.59
N GLY A 52 5.22 7.28 20.54
CA GLY A 52 3.89 7.37 19.96
C GLY A 52 3.69 8.50 18.95
N GLU A 53 4.71 9.34 18.70
CA GLU A 53 4.66 10.38 17.68
C GLU A 53 4.79 9.82 16.25
N HIS A 54 4.50 10.66 15.26
CA HIS A 54 4.69 10.30 13.85
C HIS A 54 6.17 10.09 13.53
N PHE A 55 6.51 8.92 13.00
CA PHE A 55 7.90 8.48 12.75
C PHE A 55 8.27 8.37 11.26
N GLU A 56 7.34 8.63 10.35
CA GLU A 56 7.60 8.65 8.90
C GLU A 56 7.74 10.10 8.40
N HIS A 57 8.43 10.30 7.28
CA HIS A 57 8.67 11.61 6.65
C HIS A 57 7.97 11.73 5.30
#